data_AF-A0A3E1NWX1-F1
#
_entry.id   AF-A0A3E1NWX1-F1
#
_cell.length_a   1.000
_cell.length_b   1.000
_cell.length_c   1.000
_cell.angle_alpha   90.00
_cell.angle_beta   90.00
_cell.angle_gamma   90.00
#
_symmetry.space_group_name_H-M   'P 1'
#
loop_
_entity.id
_entity.type
_entity.pdbx_description
1 polymer ?
#
loop_
_entity_poly.entity_id
_entity_poly.type
_entity_poly.pdbx_seq_one_letter_code
_entity_poly.pdbx_strand_id
1 'polypeptide(L)'
;MSSFGKKTREAKEAKSLSQSELARQITSHHSIIGKYERDEVKPTIDVVKRLAEVRETTVRYLLGESEDRELLKDPSMLKRLNDLSKLLDHSIKCILYTLDAMINNVKFKAIQ
;
A
#
# COMPACT_ATOMS: atom_id res chain seq x y z
N MET A 1 7.21 4.90 -15.10
CA MET A 1 6.23 4.08 -14.35
C MET A 1 6.99 3.06 -13.50
N SER A 2 6.56 2.80 -12.26
CA SER A 2 7.20 1.78 -11.41
C SER A 2 6.59 0.41 -11.74
N SER A 3 7.40 -0.60 -12.03
CA SER A 3 6.92 -1.95 -12.35
C SER A 3 6.48 -2.71 -11.09
N PHE A 4 5.68 -3.77 -11.29
CA PHE A 4 5.28 -4.67 -10.21
C PHE A 4 6.49 -5.26 -9.48
N GLY A 5 7.52 -5.69 -10.21
CA GLY A 5 8.73 -6.24 -9.64
C GLY A 5 9.49 -5.22 -8.79
N LYS A 6 9.62 -3.98 -9.30
CA LYS A 6 10.23 -2.88 -8.55
C LYS A 6 9.44 -2.56 -7.27
N LYS A 7 8.11 -2.48 -7.34
CA LYS A 7 7.25 -2.30 -6.15
C LYS A 7 7.35 -3.45 -5.17
N THR A 8 7.44 -4.65 -5.69
CA THR A 8 7.60 -5.86 -4.89
C THR A 8 8.93 -5.83 -4.14
N ARG A 9 10.00 -5.32 -4.75
CA ARG A 9 11.30 -5.17 -4.08
C ARG A 9 11.32 -4.02 -3.08
N GLU A 10 10.84 -2.83 -3.46
CA GLU A 10 10.78 -1.63 -2.60
C GLU A 10 10.05 -1.92 -1.29
N ALA A 11 8.86 -2.52 -1.37
CA ALA A 11 8.09 -2.84 -0.17
C ALA A 11 8.72 -3.98 0.65
N LYS A 12 9.69 -4.75 0.11
CA LYS A 12 10.32 -5.89 0.80
C LYS A 12 11.48 -5.36 1.62
N GLU A 13 12.26 -4.48 1.00
CA GLU A 13 13.32 -3.71 1.64
C GLU A 13 12.77 -2.85 2.79
N ALA A 14 11.60 -2.21 2.60
CA ALA A 14 10.95 -1.41 3.64
C ALA A 14 10.56 -2.18 4.92
N LYS A 15 10.34 -3.50 4.83
CA LYS A 15 10.06 -4.38 5.98
C LYS A 15 11.27 -5.25 6.38
N SER A 16 12.45 -5.00 5.80
CA SER A 16 13.68 -5.78 6.01
C SER A 16 13.51 -7.30 5.81
N LEU A 17 12.62 -7.71 4.91
CA LEU A 17 12.35 -9.12 4.61
C LEU A 17 13.35 -9.68 3.59
N SER A 18 13.76 -10.94 3.77
CA SER A 18 14.49 -11.69 2.73
C SER A 18 13.51 -12.26 1.69
N GLN A 19 14.00 -12.60 0.49
CA GLN A 19 13.17 -13.25 -0.54
C GLN A 19 12.65 -14.61 -0.05
N SER A 20 13.49 -15.36 0.68
CA SER A 20 13.13 -16.66 1.27
C SER A 20 12.04 -16.52 2.34
N GLU A 21 12.13 -15.48 3.17
CA GLU A 21 11.11 -15.20 4.18
C GLU A 21 9.77 -14.84 3.54
N LEU A 22 9.79 -13.96 2.54
CA LEU A 22 8.58 -13.59 1.80
C LEU A 22 7.94 -14.80 1.11
N ALA A 23 8.76 -15.65 0.49
CA ALA A 23 8.30 -16.87 -0.16
C ALA A 23 7.64 -17.84 0.83
N ARG A 24 8.22 -18.00 2.02
CA ARG A 24 7.66 -18.81 3.11
C ARG A 24 6.28 -18.30 3.52
N GLN A 25 6.12 -17.00 3.68
CA GLN A 25 4.87 -16.38 4.12
C GLN A 25 3.72 -16.51 3.10
N ILE A 26 4.02 -16.58 1.79
CA ILE A 26 3.01 -16.80 0.74
C ILE A 26 2.94 -18.25 0.24
N THR A 27 3.62 -19.19 0.92
CA THR A 27 3.70 -20.62 0.55
C THR A 27 4.17 -20.83 -0.89
N SER A 28 5.22 -20.11 -1.28
CA SER A 28 5.84 -20.17 -2.61
C SER A 28 7.30 -20.56 -2.54
N HIS A 29 7.87 -20.96 -3.67
CA HIS A 29 9.29 -21.28 -3.77
C HIS A 29 10.13 -19.99 -3.82
N HIS A 30 11.20 -19.86 -3.03
CA HIS A 30 12.00 -18.62 -2.92
C HIS A 30 12.50 -18.07 -4.27
N SER A 31 12.83 -18.96 -5.21
CA SER A 31 13.28 -18.60 -6.56
C SER A 31 12.23 -17.87 -7.39
N ILE A 32 10.93 -18.04 -7.09
CA ILE A 32 9.85 -17.35 -7.82
C ILE A 32 9.76 -15.87 -7.42
N ILE A 33 10.07 -15.52 -6.16
CA ILE A 33 10.05 -14.14 -5.68
C ILE A 33 11.09 -13.29 -6.44
N GLY A 34 12.30 -13.81 -6.63
CA GLY A 34 13.32 -13.12 -7.42
C GLY A 34 12.90 -12.90 -8.87
N LYS A 35 12.18 -13.86 -9.47
CA LYS A 35 11.62 -13.72 -10.84
C LYS A 35 10.52 -12.65 -10.89
N TYR A 36 9.69 -12.55 -9.85
CA TYR A 36 8.70 -11.48 -9.73
C TYR A 36 9.36 -10.11 -9.60
N GLU A 37 10.37 -9.98 -8.73
CA GLU A 37 11.09 -8.72 -8.51
C GLU A 37 11.85 -8.21 -9.74
N ARG A 38 12.24 -9.12 -10.64
CA ARG A 38 12.89 -8.80 -11.93
C ARG A 38 11.91 -8.70 -13.11
N ASP A 39 10.60 -8.76 -12.85
CA ASP A 39 9.55 -8.75 -13.88
C ASP A 39 9.69 -9.87 -14.94
N GLU A 40 10.41 -10.96 -14.63
CA GLU A 40 10.63 -12.11 -15.52
C GLU A 40 9.39 -13.02 -15.59
N VAL A 41 8.61 -13.05 -14.51
CA VAL A 41 7.39 -13.85 -14.39
C VAL A 41 6.29 -12.96 -13.81
N LYS A 42 5.10 -13.00 -14.42
CA LYS A 42 3.92 -12.36 -13.86
C LYS A 42 3.23 -13.31 -12.86
N PRO A 43 3.03 -12.92 -11.60
CA PRO A 43 2.27 -13.72 -10.64
C PRO A 43 0.79 -13.79 -11.04
N THR A 44 0.10 -14.83 -10.56
CA THR A 44 -1.36 -14.91 -10.66
C THR A 44 -1.99 -13.90 -9.70
N ILE A 45 -3.27 -13.56 -9.92
CA ILE A 45 -3.98 -12.60 -9.05
C ILE A 45 -4.05 -13.07 -7.60
N ASP A 46 -4.13 -14.37 -7.35
CA ASP A 46 -4.16 -14.95 -6.00
C ASP A 46 -2.82 -14.75 -5.27
N VAL A 47 -1.70 -14.88 -6.00
CA VAL A 47 -0.37 -14.60 -5.45
C VAL A 47 -0.23 -13.11 -5.13
N VAL A 48 -0.75 -12.23 -5.99
CA VAL A 48 -0.75 -10.78 -5.73
C VAL A 48 -1.58 -10.42 -4.50
N LYS A 49 -2.75 -11.03 -4.30
CA LYS A 49 -3.58 -10.85 -3.10
C LYS A 49 -2.85 -11.27 -1.83
N ARG A 50 -2.26 -12.48 -1.82
CA ARG A 50 -1.48 -12.96 -0.66
C ARG A 50 -0.28 -12.07 -0.36
N LEU A 51 0.42 -11.60 -1.40
CA LEU A 51 1.50 -10.64 -1.25
C LEU A 51 1.00 -9.34 -0.62
N ALA A 52 -0.16 -8.82 -1.03
CA ALA A 52 -0.73 -7.62 -0.45
C ALA A 52 -1.08 -7.80 1.05
N GLU A 53 -1.71 -8.93 1.39
CA GLU A 53 -2.09 -9.28 2.77
C GLU A 53 -0.89 -9.42 3.70
N VAL A 54 0.06 -10.28 3.35
CA VAL A 54 1.28 -10.53 4.15
C VAL A 54 2.07 -9.24 4.38
N ARG A 55 1.99 -8.31 3.44
CA ARG A 55 2.77 -7.08 3.45
C ARG A 55 2.00 -5.88 3.95
N GLU A 56 0.75 -6.07 4.37
CA GLU A 56 -0.15 -5.02 4.83
C GLU A 56 -0.18 -3.84 3.84
N THR A 57 -0.34 -4.16 2.56
CA THR A 57 -0.47 -3.17 1.49
C THR A 57 -1.64 -3.53 0.60
N THR A 58 -1.86 -2.76 -0.48
CA THR A 58 -2.92 -3.07 -1.42
C THR A 58 -2.41 -3.68 -2.72
N VAL A 59 -3.26 -4.51 -3.33
CA VAL A 59 -3.03 -5.04 -4.68
C VAL A 59 -2.79 -3.91 -5.68
N ARG A 60 -3.57 -2.84 -5.61
CA ARG A 60 -3.43 -1.67 -6.49
C ARG A 60 -2.08 -0.97 -6.33
N TYR A 61 -1.56 -0.86 -5.11
CA TYR A 61 -0.21 -0.34 -4.87
C TYR A 61 0.87 -1.22 -5.51
N LEU A 62 0.74 -2.54 -5.41
CA LEU A 62 1.69 -3.49 -6.03
C LEU A 62 1.66 -3.42 -7.57
N LEU A 63 0.51 -3.13 -8.17
CA LEU A 63 0.36 -3.00 -9.63
C LEU A 63 0.90 -1.68 -10.20
N GLY A 64 1.24 -0.70 -9.35
CA GLY A 64 1.85 0.55 -9.79
C GLY A 64 0.88 1.51 -10.49
N GLU A 65 -0.43 1.33 -10.34
CA GLU A 65 -1.50 2.08 -11.05
C GLU A 65 -1.79 3.50 -10.49
N SER A 66 -0.88 4.08 -9.70
CA SER A 66 -1.17 5.38 -9.03
C SER A 66 0.07 6.24 -8.83
N GLU A 67 -0.01 7.49 -9.29
CA GLU A 67 0.98 8.55 -9.03
C GLU A 67 0.99 8.98 -7.55
N ASP A 68 -0.16 8.88 -6.88
CA ASP A 68 -0.33 9.07 -5.42
C ASP A 68 0.05 7.80 -4.65
N ARG A 69 1.36 7.66 -4.45
CA ARG A 69 2.04 6.43 -4.03
C ARG A 69 1.90 6.07 -2.55
N GLU A 70 1.49 6.98 -1.68
CA GLU A 70 1.50 6.73 -0.23
C GLU A 70 0.12 6.39 0.33
N LEU A 71 -0.95 6.99 -0.21
CA LEU A 71 -2.34 6.79 0.26
C LEU A 71 -2.80 5.33 0.13
N LEU A 72 -2.42 4.65 -0.95
CA LEU A 72 -2.84 3.28 -1.22
C LEU A 72 -1.96 2.23 -0.52
N LYS A 73 -0.90 2.65 0.17
CA LYS A 73 0.04 1.74 0.83
C LYS A 73 -0.49 1.26 2.18
N ASP A 74 -1.27 2.07 2.87
CA ASP A 74 -1.78 1.82 4.23
C ASP A 74 -3.26 1.35 4.21
N PRO A 75 -3.54 0.06 4.51
CA PRO A 75 -4.90 -0.47 4.60
C PRO A 75 -5.78 0.22 5.65
N SER A 76 -5.20 0.71 6.75
CA SER A 76 -5.91 1.43 7.81
C SER A 76 -6.44 2.77 7.31
N MET A 77 -5.62 3.51 6.55
CA MET A 77 -6.04 4.77 5.93
C MET A 77 -7.15 4.56 4.90
N LEU A 78 -7.09 3.48 4.12
CA LEU A 78 -8.16 3.14 3.19
C LEU A 78 -9.45 2.74 3.88
N LYS A 79 -9.35 2.00 4.99
CA LYS A 79 -10.52 1.68 5.81
C LYS A 79 -11.19 2.95 6.33
N ARG A 80 -10.42 3.90 6.87
CA ARG A 80 -10.95 5.20 7.32
C ARG A 80 -11.68 5.94 6.20
N LEU A 81 -11.12 5.98 4.99
CA LEU A 81 -11.76 6.62 3.85
C LEU A 81 -13.07 5.93 3.44
N ASN A 82 -13.10 4.59 3.47
CA ASN A 82 -14.30 3.81 3.20
C ASN A 82 -15.37 3.95 4.30
N ASP A 83 -14.95 4.17 5.54
CA ASP A 83 -15.88 4.43 6.64
C ASP A 83 -16.46 5.85 6.51
N LEU A 84 -15.64 6.85 6.13
CA LEU A 84 -16.09 8.22 5.87
C LEU A 84 -17.13 8.28 4.74
N SER A 85 -16.90 7.56 3.63
CA SER A 85 -17.82 7.58 2.48
C SER A 85 -19.20 6.98 2.78
N LYS A 86 -19.34 6.24 3.88
CA LYS A 86 -20.61 5.64 4.33
C LYS A 86 -21.39 6.52 5.31
N LEU A 87 -20.81 7.63 5.78
CA LEU A 87 -21.47 8.52 6.73
C LEU A 87 -22.43 9.49 6.01
N LEU A 88 -23.51 9.87 6.69
CA LEU A 88 -24.47 10.90 6.24
C LEU A 88 -23.80 12.28 6.08
N ASP A 89 -24.31 13.08 5.14
CA ASP A 89 -23.70 14.33 4.64
C ASP A 89 -23.33 15.37 5.71
N HIS A 90 -24.05 15.45 6.83
CA HIS A 90 -23.71 16.41 7.88
C HIS A 90 -22.48 15.94 8.69
N SER A 91 -22.43 14.68 9.09
CA SER A 91 -21.35 14.15 9.93
C SER A 91 -20.02 14.14 9.19
N ILE A 92 -20.03 13.78 7.90
CA ILE A 92 -18.82 13.77 7.07
C ILE A 92 -18.24 15.18 6.92
N LYS A 93 -19.07 16.22 6.74
CA LYS A 93 -18.61 17.62 6.64
C LYS A 93 -17.90 18.08 7.90
N CYS A 94 -18.44 17.76 9.09
CA CYS A 94 -17.79 18.13 10.35
C CYS A 94 -16.43 17.42 10.52
N ILE A 95 -16.35 16.14 10.20
CA ILE A 95 -15.11 15.37 10.34
C ILE A 95 -14.04 15.88 9.37
N LEU A 96 -14.41 16.17 8.12
CA LEU A 96 -13.51 16.74 7.13
C LEU A 96 -13.01 18.13 7.55
N TYR A 97 -13.90 18.99 8.06
CA TYR A 97 -13.51 20.31 8.57
C TYR A 97 -12.44 20.22 9.69
N THR A 98 -12.62 19.31 10.64
CA THR A 98 -11.63 19.09 11.71
C THR A 98 -10.31 18.56 11.15
N LEU A 99 -10.36 17.59 10.22
CA LEU A 99 -9.17 17.05 9.56
C LEU A 99 -8.39 18.15 8.83
N ASP A 100 -9.07 18.99 8.06
CA ASP A 100 -8.45 20.10 7.33
C ASP A 100 -7.79 21.10 8.28
N ALA A 101 -8.45 21.45 9.38
CA ALA A 101 -7.89 22.33 10.40
C ALA A 101 -6.61 21.75 11.02
N MET A 102 -6.60 20.45 11.34
CA MET A 102 -5.43 19.76 11.89
C MET A 102 -4.28 19.68 10.88
N ILE A 103 -4.56 19.31 9.62
CA ILE A 103 -3.56 19.24 8.56
C ILE A 103 -2.93 20.61 8.32
N ASN A 104 -3.74 21.66 8.25
CA ASN A 104 -3.26 23.02 8.06
C ASN A 104 -2.39 23.47 9.23
N ASN A 105 -2.76 23.18 10.48
CA ASN A 105 -1.94 23.50 11.65
C ASN A 105 -0.54 22.88 11.56
N VAL A 106 -0.46 21.59 11.20
CA VAL A 106 0.82 20.89 11.04
C VAL A 106 1.64 21.50 9.90
N LYS A 107 1.02 21.81 8.75
CA LYS A 107 1.70 22.47 7.63
C LYS A 107 2.25 23.84 8.00
N PHE A 108 1.49 24.66 8.74
CA PHE A 108 1.94 25.97 9.20
C PHE A 108 3.14 25.87 10.15
N LYS A 109 3.15 24.87 11.05
CA LYS A 109 4.29 24.62 11.95
C LYS A 109 5.55 24.13 11.25
N ALA A 110 5.43 23.47 10.09
CA ALA A 110 6.57 22.97 9.33
C ALA A 110 7.27 24.06 8.47
N ILE A 111 6.68 25.26 8.37
CA ILE A 111 7.20 26.39 7.59
C ILE A 111 7.90 27.43 8.49
N GLN A 112 7.73 27.34 9.82
CA GLN A 112 8.45 28.14 10.83
C GLN A 112 9.68 27.38 11.32
#